data_AF-A0A9E7Z8T1-F1
#
_entry.id   AF-A0A9E7Z8T1-F1
#
_cell.length_a   1.000
_cell.length_b   1.000
_cell.length_c   1.000
_cell.angle_alpha   90.00
_cell.angle_beta   90.00
_cell.angle_gamma   90.00
#
_symmetry.space_group_name_H-M   'P 1'
#
loop_
_entity.id
_entity.type
_entity.pdbx_description
1 polymer ?
#
loop_
_entity_poly.entity_id
_entity_poly.type
_entity_poly.pdbx_seq_one_letter_code
_entity_poly.pdbx_strand_id
1 'polypeptide(L)'
;MATRFQIKDPRHRTPAWVDDYPADAVEQLLSALPPLDVYALVDNAYDTDFAHRLRRRFPDMPPRSLYAGRYEGPGLDEIAPTLMRLPDAPAERRTRLDFLLQETSGKPMLSFLHANAPAADPLTHLCNQMEAVDHEGTAFLIRLADTNALDAVQQVFNDAQRQRFLSDTQWWYFRRDGSLRHASHATGGGGDAESTPYRCTAAQMQQLEALARPGAMLNLVQNSPHIFGDLTGLPSQAYECIRMALQAIEPGTPTHDAVALRLIASALNEAGLLQHAA
;
A
#
# COMPACT_ATOMS: atom_id res chain seq x y z
N MET A 1 -18.60 31.52 28.17
CA MET A 1 -17.80 31.29 26.94
C MET A 1 -16.85 30.14 27.20
N ALA A 2 -17.25 28.92 26.83
CA ALA A 2 -16.44 27.72 27.04
C ALA A 2 -15.58 27.49 25.80
N THR A 3 -14.28 27.73 25.93
CA THR A 3 -13.26 27.43 24.93
C THR A 3 -13.26 25.91 24.74
N ARG A 4 -13.86 25.44 23.64
CA ARG A 4 -13.75 24.05 23.18
C ARG A 4 -12.27 23.77 22.94
N PHE A 5 -11.65 23.00 23.82
CA PHE A 5 -10.41 22.33 23.52
C PHE A 5 -10.67 21.44 22.30
N GLN A 6 -10.27 21.91 21.12
CA GLN A 6 -10.06 21.05 19.97
C GLN A 6 -8.96 20.08 20.37
N ILE A 7 -9.35 18.87 20.76
CA ILE A 7 -8.42 17.75 20.82
C ILE A 7 -7.97 17.56 19.38
N LYS A 8 -6.75 18.02 19.06
CA LYS A 8 -6.10 17.71 17.79
C LYS A 8 -6.13 16.20 17.65
N ASP A 9 -6.67 15.76 16.52
CA ASP A 9 -6.79 14.36 16.21
C ASP A 9 -5.41 13.66 16.31
N PRO A 10 -5.26 12.60 17.12
CA PRO A 10 -4.02 11.84 17.20
C PRO A 10 -3.54 11.30 15.84
N ARG A 11 -4.45 11.21 14.85
CA ARG A 11 -4.16 10.83 13.46
C ARG A 11 -3.12 11.71 12.76
N HIS A 12 -2.86 12.93 13.27
CA HIS A 12 -1.89 13.87 12.70
C HIS A 12 -0.45 13.70 13.23
N ARG A 13 -0.16 12.68 14.06
CA ARG A 13 1.19 12.47 14.61
C ARG A 13 2.09 11.58 13.77
N THR A 14 1.54 10.77 12.88
CA THR A 14 2.33 9.95 11.95
C THR A 14 2.43 10.66 10.59
N PRO A 15 3.63 10.72 9.99
CA PRO A 15 3.79 11.30 8.67
C PRO A 15 2.97 10.53 7.64
N ALA A 16 2.33 11.27 6.72
CA ALA A 16 1.61 10.68 5.60
C ALA A 16 2.60 10.11 4.58
N TRP A 17 2.33 8.88 4.12
CA TRP A 17 3.18 8.15 3.18
C TRP A 17 2.72 8.36 1.74
N VAL A 18 1.43 8.52 1.54
CA VAL A 18 0.79 8.82 0.25
C VAL A 18 -0.05 10.07 0.39
N ASP A 19 -0.48 10.65 -0.72
CA ASP A 19 -1.41 11.77 -0.69
C ASP A 19 -2.75 11.32 -0.08
N ASP A 20 -3.48 12.27 0.48
CA ASP A 20 -4.87 12.02 0.85
C ASP A 20 -5.68 11.62 -0.39
N TYR A 21 -6.70 10.78 -0.17
CA TYR A 21 -7.60 10.41 -1.25
C TYR A 21 -8.29 11.66 -1.84
N PRO A 22 -8.56 11.68 -3.16
CA PRO A 22 -9.27 12.79 -3.76
C PRO A 22 -10.67 12.95 -3.16
N ALA A 23 -11.21 14.17 -3.18
CA ALA A 23 -12.50 14.49 -2.54
C ALA A 23 -13.69 13.65 -3.07
N ASP A 24 -13.58 13.15 -4.30
CA ASP A 24 -14.57 12.30 -4.96
C ASP A 24 -14.20 10.80 -4.95
N ALA A 25 -13.21 10.37 -4.15
CA ALA A 25 -12.72 8.99 -4.11
C ALA A 25 -13.82 7.94 -3.89
N VAL A 26 -14.81 8.26 -3.07
CA VAL A 26 -15.97 7.38 -2.82
C VAL A 26 -16.79 7.20 -4.09
N GLU A 27 -17.02 8.26 -4.85
CA GLU A 27 -17.76 8.21 -6.13
C GLU A 27 -16.96 7.43 -7.17
N GLN A 28 -15.64 7.66 -7.25
CA GLN A 28 -14.75 6.92 -8.14
C GLN A 28 -14.83 5.41 -7.85
N LEU A 29 -14.78 5.01 -6.58
CA LEU A 29 -14.89 3.60 -6.19
C LEU A 29 -16.29 3.04 -6.44
N LEU A 30 -17.36 3.74 -6.09
CA LEU A 30 -18.73 3.29 -6.36
C LEU A 30 -18.99 3.11 -7.86
N SER A 31 -18.37 3.93 -8.71
CA SER A 31 -18.46 3.80 -10.17
C SER A 31 -17.60 2.67 -10.73
N ALA A 32 -16.45 2.37 -10.12
CA ALA A 32 -15.48 1.41 -10.64
C ALA A 32 -15.71 -0.03 -10.12
N LEU A 33 -16.17 -0.17 -8.87
CA LEU A 33 -16.31 -1.45 -8.21
C LEU A 33 -17.59 -2.19 -8.66
N PRO A 34 -17.52 -3.52 -8.87
CA PRO A 34 -18.68 -4.35 -9.14
C PRO A 34 -19.74 -4.25 -8.02
N PRO A 35 -21.04 -4.42 -8.32
CA PRO A 35 -22.12 -4.26 -7.34
C PRO A 35 -22.16 -5.37 -6.28
N LEU A 36 -21.50 -6.50 -6.49
CA LEU A 36 -21.52 -7.67 -5.60
C LEU A 36 -20.10 -8.19 -5.36
N ASP A 37 -19.92 -8.90 -4.26
CA ASP A 37 -18.70 -9.68 -3.96
C ASP A 37 -17.41 -8.87 -4.06
N VAL A 38 -17.44 -7.68 -3.46
CA VAL A 38 -16.27 -6.82 -3.31
C VAL A 38 -15.71 -6.96 -1.90
N TYR A 39 -14.40 -7.05 -1.81
CA TYR A 39 -13.67 -7.19 -0.57
C TYR A 39 -12.70 -6.03 -0.40
N ALA A 40 -12.57 -5.50 0.81
CA ALA A 40 -11.53 -4.56 1.19
C ALA A 40 -10.37 -5.34 1.83
N LEU A 41 -9.16 -5.11 1.34
CA LEU A 41 -7.91 -5.61 1.92
C LEU A 41 -7.17 -4.46 2.58
N VAL A 42 -6.79 -4.67 3.84
CA VAL A 42 -6.11 -3.67 4.66
C VAL A 42 -4.79 -4.19 5.22
N ASP A 43 -3.70 -3.42 5.05
CA ASP A 43 -2.40 -3.67 5.69
C ASP A 43 -2.34 -3.04 7.09
N ASN A 44 -2.61 -3.85 8.12
CA ASN A 44 -2.64 -3.36 9.51
C ASN A 44 -1.27 -2.93 10.04
N ALA A 45 -0.15 -3.22 9.35
CA ALA A 45 1.17 -2.76 9.77
C ALA A 45 1.30 -1.22 9.79
N TYR A 46 0.45 -0.50 9.04
CA TYR A 46 0.41 0.98 9.04
C TYR A 46 -0.49 1.57 10.15
N ASP A 47 -1.35 0.76 10.76
CA ASP A 47 -2.28 1.18 11.82
C ASP A 47 -2.79 -0.03 12.60
N THR A 48 -2.09 -0.40 13.67
CA THR A 48 -2.45 -1.56 14.50
C THR A 48 -3.78 -1.37 15.25
N ASP A 49 -4.25 -0.13 15.39
CA ASP A 49 -5.54 0.20 16.02
C ASP A 49 -6.73 0.16 15.05
N PHE A 50 -6.49 0.05 13.73
CA PHE A 50 -7.53 0.10 12.70
C PHE A 50 -8.61 -0.95 12.94
N ALA A 51 -8.22 -2.21 13.17
CA ALA A 51 -9.15 -3.32 13.37
C ALA A 51 -10.08 -3.10 14.57
N HIS A 52 -9.59 -2.47 15.65
CA HIS A 52 -10.41 -2.14 16.81
C HIS A 52 -11.45 -1.06 16.48
N ARG A 53 -11.05 -0.01 15.75
CA ARG A 53 -11.98 1.06 15.33
C ARG A 53 -13.04 0.56 14.36
N LEU A 54 -12.65 -0.31 13.42
CA LEU A 54 -13.56 -0.99 12.51
C LEU A 54 -14.60 -1.82 13.27
N ARG A 55 -14.18 -2.73 14.16
CA ARG A 55 -15.10 -3.60 14.93
C ARG A 55 -16.06 -2.79 15.79
N ARG A 56 -15.60 -1.68 16.39
CA ARG A 56 -16.45 -0.79 17.18
C ARG A 56 -17.53 -0.12 16.32
N ARG A 57 -17.19 0.28 15.09
CA ARG A 57 -18.11 1.01 14.20
C ARG A 57 -19.05 0.07 13.44
N PHE A 58 -18.55 -1.12 13.07
CA PHE A 58 -19.16 -2.10 12.17
C PHE A 58 -18.92 -3.53 12.68
N PRO A 59 -19.64 -3.97 13.73
CA PRO A 59 -19.46 -5.30 14.33
C PRO A 59 -19.85 -6.47 13.40
N ASP A 60 -20.58 -6.17 12.34
CA ASP A 60 -21.07 -7.07 11.29
C ASP A 60 -20.06 -7.31 10.15
N MET A 61 -18.90 -6.63 10.16
CA MET A 61 -17.86 -6.73 9.14
C MET A 61 -16.56 -7.30 9.75
N PRO A 62 -16.52 -8.59 10.13
CA PRO A 62 -15.36 -9.16 10.79
C PRO A 62 -14.16 -9.26 9.84
N PRO A 63 -12.97 -8.76 10.23
CA PRO A 63 -11.76 -8.92 9.43
C PRO A 63 -11.26 -10.37 9.47
N ARG A 64 -10.91 -10.91 8.30
CA ARG A 64 -10.23 -12.22 8.17
C ARG A 64 -8.73 -12.00 7.96
N SER A 65 -7.90 -12.48 8.87
CA SER A 65 -6.43 -12.35 8.79
C SER A 65 -5.85 -13.29 7.73
N LEU A 66 -4.91 -12.78 6.92
CA LEU A 66 -4.14 -13.58 5.96
C LEU A 66 -3.09 -14.46 6.63
N TYR A 67 -2.69 -14.14 7.87
CA TYR A 67 -1.68 -14.89 8.61
C TYR A 67 -2.26 -15.99 9.51
N ALA A 68 -3.58 -15.97 9.73
CA ALA A 68 -4.26 -16.91 10.61
C ALA A 68 -3.99 -18.37 10.21
N GLY A 69 -3.42 -19.14 11.15
CA GLY A 69 -3.10 -20.55 10.95
C GLY A 69 -1.93 -20.83 9.98
N ARG A 70 -1.21 -19.80 9.53
CA ARG A 70 -0.06 -19.93 8.61
C ARG A 70 1.25 -19.49 9.25
N TYR A 71 1.20 -18.45 10.07
CA TYR A 71 2.37 -17.88 10.74
C TYR A 71 2.08 -17.68 12.22
N GLU A 72 3.11 -17.82 13.05
CA GLU A 72 3.03 -17.64 14.49
C GLU A 72 4.10 -16.63 14.94
N GLY A 73 3.75 -15.77 15.89
CA GLY A 73 4.68 -14.81 16.46
C GLY A 73 3.99 -13.79 17.36
N PRO A 74 4.71 -13.23 18.34
CA PRO A 74 4.14 -12.20 19.22
C PRO A 74 3.77 -10.95 18.42
N GLY A 75 2.56 -10.43 18.63
CA GLY A 75 2.05 -9.22 17.95
C GLY A 75 1.70 -9.40 16.47
N LEU A 76 1.83 -10.61 15.92
CA LEU A 76 1.61 -10.85 14.49
C LEU A 76 0.17 -10.59 14.06
N ASP A 77 -0.80 -10.93 14.91
CA ASP A 77 -2.22 -10.69 14.65
C ASP A 77 -2.58 -9.21 14.51
N GLU A 78 -1.81 -8.32 15.13
CA GLU A 78 -2.05 -6.87 15.09
C GLU A 78 -1.56 -6.23 13.80
N ILE A 79 -0.55 -6.83 13.16
CA ILE A 79 0.06 -6.33 11.92
C ILE A 79 -0.37 -7.13 10.68
N ALA A 80 -1.01 -8.29 10.87
CA ALA A 80 -1.42 -9.15 9.78
C ALA A 80 -2.38 -8.42 8.82
N PRO A 81 -2.17 -8.48 7.50
CA PRO A 81 -3.16 -7.99 6.56
C PRO A 81 -4.50 -8.68 6.75
N THR A 82 -5.59 -7.91 6.58
CA THR A 82 -6.95 -8.43 6.79
C THR A 82 -7.85 -8.14 5.61
N LEU A 83 -8.69 -9.12 5.27
CA LEU A 83 -9.69 -9.04 4.23
C LEU A 83 -11.10 -8.99 4.82
N MET A 84 -11.95 -8.11 4.31
CA MET A 84 -13.33 -7.94 4.76
C MET A 84 -14.27 -7.82 3.57
N ARG A 85 -15.43 -8.49 3.60
CA ARG A 85 -16.45 -8.34 2.56
C ARG A 85 -17.21 -7.02 2.75
N LEU A 86 -17.38 -6.25 1.68
CA LEU A 86 -18.24 -5.07 1.68
C LEU A 86 -19.71 -5.48 1.55
N PRO A 87 -20.65 -4.74 2.14
CA PRO A 87 -22.07 -4.98 1.94
C PRO A 87 -22.47 -4.70 0.49
N ASP A 88 -23.48 -5.43 0.01
CA ASP A 88 -24.02 -5.29 -1.35
C ASP A 88 -25.05 -4.16 -1.45
N ALA A 89 -25.67 -3.78 -0.33
CA ALA A 89 -26.61 -2.67 -0.26
C ALA A 89 -25.89 -1.33 -0.53
N PRO A 90 -26.30 -0.53 -1.54
CA PRO A 90 -25.55 0.66 -1.95
C PRO A 90 -25.29 1.70 -0.84
N ALA A 91 -26.29 1.96 0.01
CA ALA A 91 -26.17 2.93 1.10
C ALA A 91 -25.18 2.46 2.20
N GLU A 92 -25.23 1.18 2.54
CA GLU A 92 -24.30 0.58 3.49
C GLU A 92 -22.89 0.54 2.91
N ARG A 93 -22.76 0.19 1.62
CA ARG A 93 -21.49 0.18 0.91
C ARG A 93 -20.82 1.54 0.91
N ARG A 94 -21.55 2.60 0.54
CA ARG A 94 -21.04 3.97 0.65
C ARG A 94 -20.54 4.26 2.06
N THR A 95 -21.35 3.97 3.07
CA THR A 95 -20.97 4.21 4.48
C THR A 95 -19.69 3.46 4.88
N ARG A 96 -19.48 2.24 4.37
CA ARG A 96 -18.24 1.48 4.59
C ARG A 96 -17.06 2.09 3.85
N LEU A 97 -17.23 2.46 2.58
CA LEU A 97 -16.17 3.09 1.78
C LEU A 97 -15.74 4.43 2.39
N ASP A 98 -16.69 5.28 2.80
CA ASP A 98 -16.41 6.55 3.48
C ASP A 98 -15.52 6.34 4.71
N PHE A 99 -15.89 5.38 5.57
CA PHE A 99 -15.10 5.06 6.76
C PHE A 99 -13.71 4.53 6.40
N LEU A 100 -13.61 3.57 5.48
CA LEU A 100 -12.34 2.97 5.10
C LEU A 100 -11.38 4.03 4.57
N LEU A 101 -11.83 4.86 3.63
CA LEU A 101 -11.01 5.93 3.06
C LEU A 101 -10.60 6.96 4.12
N GLN A 102 -11.52 7.34 5.01
CA GLN A 102 -11.19 8.28 6.09
C GLN A 102 -10.13 7.72 7.04
N GLU A 103 -10.21 6.44 7.38
CA GLU A 103 -9.32 5.80 8.35
C GLU A 103 -7.96 5.41 7.77
N THR A 104 -7.87 5.24 6.44
CA THR A 104 -6.62 4.88 5.75
C THR A 104 -6.00 6.04 4.96
N SER A 105 -6.57 7.24 5.00
CA SER A 105 -6.04 8.41 4.30
C SER A 105 -4.58 8.68 4.68
N GLY A 106 -3.75 8.99 3.69
CA GLY A 106 -2.32 9.20 3.86
C GLY A 106 -1.51 7.92 4.08
N LYS A 107 -2.11 6.72 4.04
CA LYS A 107 -1.44 5.43 4.23
C LYS A 107 -1.65 4.51 3.03
N PRO A 108 -0.61 3.84 2.50
CA PRO A 108 -0.72 2.93 1.36
C PRO A 108 -1.26 1.57 1.80
N MET A 109 -2.39 1.53 2.49
CA MET A 109 -2.82 0.33 3.23
C MET A 109 -4.20 -0.18 2.85
N LEU A 110 -4.85 0.37 1.81
CA LEU A 110 -6.21 0.00 1.42
C LEU A 110 -6.30 -0.31 -0.07
N SER A 111 -6.83 -1.49 -0.36
CA SER A 111 -7.18 -1.89 -1.72
C SER A 111 -8.46 -2.73 -1.73
N PHE A 112 -9.03 -2.93 -2.92
CA PHE A 112 -10.30 -3.62 -3.11
C PHE A 112 -10.17 -4.73 -4.13
N LEU A 113 -10.78 -5.88 -3.85
CA LEU A 113 -10.71 -7.05 -4.70
C LEU A 113 -12.10 -7.54 -5.07
N HIS A 114 -12.22 -8.07 -6.29
CA HIS A 114 -13.38 -8.80 -6.75
C HIS A 114 -12.93 -10.08 -7.43
N ALA A 115 -13.46 -11.23 -7.01
CA ALA A 115 -13.24 -12.49 -7.72
C ALA A 115 -14.31 -12.67 -8.79
N ASN A 116 -13.90 -12.84 -10.04
CA ASN A 116 -14.81 -13.08 -11.17
C ASN A 116 -15.44 -14.49 -11.12
N ALA A 117 -14.80 -15.43 -10.42
CA ALA A 117 -15.27 -16.79 -10.23
C ALA A 117 -16.02 -16.93 -8.88
N PRO A 118 -17.34 -17.22 -8.87
CA PRO A 118 -18.14 -17.28 -7.63
C PRO A 118 -17.68 -18.29 -6.58
N ALA A 119 -16.90 -19.30 -6.99
CA ALA A 119 -16.38 -20.35 -6.11
C ALA A 119 -14.97 -20.05 -5.56
N ALA A 120 -14.30 -19.02 -6.05
CA ALA A 120 -12.96 -18.65 -5.60
C ALA A 120 -13.06 -17.83 -4.30
N ASP A 121 -12.43 -18.31 -3.22
CA ASP A 121 -12.32 -17.54 -1.98
C ASP A 121 -11.12 -16.58 -2.09
N PRO A 122 -11.34 -15.25 -2.09
CA PRO A 122 -10.24 -14.29 -2.29
C PRO A 122 -9.19 -14.33 -1.16
N LEU A 123 -9.56 -14.79 0.04
CA LEU A 123 -8.56 -14.97 1.12
C LEU A 123 -7.60 -16.11 0.78
N THR A 124 -8.12 -17.25 0.35
CA THR A 124 -7.31 -18.39 -0.10
C THR A 124 -6.39 -18.00 -1.26
N HIS A 125 -6.92 -17.26 -2.25
CA HIS A 125 -6.10 -16.69 -3.33
C HIS A 125 -4.93 -15.88 -2.78
N LEU A 126 -5.21 -14.85 -1.96
CA LEU A 126 -4.18 -13.95 -1.41
C LEU A 126 -3.14 -14.70 -0.58
N CYS A 127 -3.58 -15.63 0.26
CA CYS A 127 -2.68 -16.48 1.05
C CYS A 127 -1.70 -17.28 0.16
N ASN A 128 -2.12 -17.68 -1.04
CA ASN A 128 -1.28 -18.41 -2.00
C ASN A 128 -0.38 -17.50 -2.85
N GLN A 129 -0.58 -16.17 -2.81
CA GLN A 129 0.19 -15.19 -3.59
C GLN A 129 1.26 -14.44 -2.78
N MET A 130 1.35 -14.66 -1.47
CA MET A 130 2.24 -13.87 -0.60
C MET A 130 3.68 -14.35 -0.54
N GLU A 131 3.97 -15.61 -0.85
CA GLU A 131 5.29 -16.18 -0.61
C GLU A 131 6.19 -16.05 -1.84
N ALA A 132 7.45 -15.68 -1.62
CA ALA A 132 8.46 -15.59 -2.66
C ALA A 132 9.83 -16.04 -2.15
N VAL A 133 10.71 -16.38 -3.09
CA VAL A 133 12.14 -16.63 -2.86
C VAL A 133 12.94 -15.77 -3.83
N ASP A 134 14.02 -15.18 -3.33
CA ASP A 134 14.96 -14.43 -4.17
C ASP A 134 15.86 -15.36 -5.01
N HIS A 135 16.78 -14.77 -5.76
CA HIS A 135 17.69 -15.50 -6.63
C HIS A 135 18.77 -16.31 -5.88
N GLU A 136 18.94 -16.08 -4.58
CA GLU A 136 19.85 -16.83 -3.70
C GLU A 136 19.10 -17.92 -2.90
N GLY A 137 17.76 -17.95 -3.00
CA GLY A 137 16.90 -18.89 -2.29
C GLY A 137 16.41 -18.39 -0.93
N THR A 138 16.62 -17.11 -0.60
CA THR A 138 16.11 -16.51 0.63
C THR A 138 14.61 -16.28 0.50
N ALA A 139 13.83 -16.83 1.43
CA ALA A 139 12.39 -16.65 1.46
C ALA A 139 11.98 -15.27 2.00
N PHE A 140 10.95 -14.68 1.42
CA PHE A 140 10.34 -13.44 1.88
C PHE A 140 8.84 -13.39 1.57
N LEU A 141 8.12 -12.47 2.22
CA LEU A 141 6.72 -12.20 1.94
C LEU A 141 6.56 -10.97 1.05
N ILE A 142 5.78 -11.12 0.00
CA ILE A 142 5.28 -10.03 -0.83
C ILE A 142 4.27 -9.23 0.00
N ARG A 143 4.53 -7.94 0.18
CA ARG A 143 3.64 -7.01 0.89
C ARG A 143 2.43 -6.61 0.04
N LEU A 144 1.61 -7.57 -0.34
CA LEU A 144 0.52 -7.35 -1.31
C LEU A 144 -0.60 -6.41 -0.83
N ALA A 145 -0.68 -6.14 0.48
CA ALA A 145 -1.66 -5.23 1.08
C ALA A 145 -1.14 -3.78 1.18
N ASP A 146 0.17 -3.57 1.02
CA ASP A 146 0.78 -2.25 0.84
C ASP A 146 0.61 -1.83 -0.62
N THR A 147 -0.15 -0.78 -0.89
CA THR A 147 -0.47 -0.36 -2.27
C THR A 147 0.74 0.13 -3.05
N ASN A 148 1.80 0.60 -2.40
CA ASN A 148 3.05 0.96 -3.08
C ASN A 148 3.81 -0.31 -3.49
N ALA A 149 3.89 -1.30 -2.61
CA ALA A 149 4.54 -2.57 -2.91
C ALA A 149 3.75 -3.36 -3.96
N LEU A 150 2.42 -3.33 -3.89
CA LEU A 150 1.52 -3.90 -4.91
C LEU A 150 1.79 -3.32 -6.29
N ASP A 151 1.87 -1.98 -6.41
CA ASP A 151 2.17 -1.33 -7.70
C ASP A 151 3.56 -1.74 -8.22
N ALA A 152 4.56 -1.81 -7.35
CA ALA A 152 5.91 -2.26 -7.71
C ALA A 152 5.94 -3.73 -8.19
N VAL A 153 5.24 -4.63 -7.50
CA VAL A 153 5.15 -6.05 -7.88
C VAL A 153 4.54 -6.20 -9.28
N GLN A 154 3.48 -5.46 -9.58
CA GLN A 154 2.83 -5.50 -10.90
C GLN A 154 3.77 -5.04 -12.03
N GLN A 155 4.69 -4.10 -11.75
CA GLN A 155 5.69 -3.64 -12.71
C GLN A 155 6.83 -4.65 -12.91
N VAL A 156 7.23 -5.36 -11.84
CA VAL A 156 8.40 -6.26 -11.84
C VAL A 156 8.08 -7.68 -12.30
N PHE A 157 6.88 -8.17 -11.99
CA PHE A 157 6.46 -9.51 -12.39
C PHE A 157 6.46 -9.64 -13.91
N ASN A 158 6.86 -10.81 -14.42
CA ASN A 158 6.69 -11.11 -15.84
C ASN A 158 5.22 -11.45 -16.13
N ASP A 159 4.87 -11.66 -17.40
CA ASP A 159 3.48 -11.92 -17.80
C ASP A 159 2.88 -13.16 -17.12
N ALA A 160 3.65 -14.24 -16.99
CA ALA A 160 3.18 -15.47 -16.34
C ALA A 160 2.95 -15.25 -14.83
N GLN A 161 3.87 -14.54 -14.16
CA GLN A 161 3.71 -14.18 -12.75
C GLN A 161 2.52 -13.23 -12.54
N ARG A 162 2.32 -12.23 -13.40
CA ARG A 162 1.15 -11.34 -13.34
C ARG A 162 -0.16 -12.10 -13.58
N GLN A 163 -0.18 -13.00 -14.55
CA GLN A 163 -1.34 -13.84 -14.83
C GLN A 163 -1.69 -14.70 -13.62
N ARG A 164 -0.70 -15.30 -12.96
CA ARG A 164 -0.90 -16.08 -11.73
C ARG A 164 -1.35 -15.19 -10.55
N PHE A 165 -0.70 -14.04 -10.38
CA PHE A 165 -0.94 -13.12 -9.27
C PHE A 165 -2.32 -12.48 -9.32
N LEU A 166 -2.81 -12.17 -10.51
CA LEU A 166 -4.16 -11.62 -10.70
C LEU A 166 -5.19 -12.73 -10.86
N SER A 167 -4.86 -13.83 -11.53
CA SER A 167 -5.77 -14.97 -11.75
C SER A 167 -7.13 -14.47 -12.26
N ASP A 168 -8.23 -14.93 -11.67
CA ASP A 168 -9.59 -14.45 -11.90
C ASP A 168 -10.00 -13.29 -10.96
N THR A 169 -9.03 -12.56 -10.39
CA THR A 169 -9.25 -11.44 -9.47
C THR A 169 -9.02 -10.11 -10.17
N GLN A 170 -9.93 -9.17 -9.92
CA GLN A 170 -9.79 -7.76 -10.27
C GLN A 170 -9.42 -6.97 -9.01
N TRP A 171 -8.53 -5.99 -9.16
CA TRP A 171 -8.00 -5.22 -8.04
C TRP A 171 -8.08 -3.72 -8.30
N TRP A 172 -8.55 -2.96 -7.32
CA TRP A 172 -8.56 -1.50 -7.32
C TRP A 172 -7.79 -0.95 -6.12
N TYR A 173 -6.97 0.06 -6.34
CA TYR A 173 -6.23 0.74 -5.29
C TYR A 173 -5.85 2.15 -5.75
N PHE A 174 -5.68 3.07 -4.79
CA PHE A 174 -5.12 4.37 -5.10
C PHE A 174 -3.59 4.31 -5.05
N ARG A 175 -2.95 4.91 -6.06
CA ARG A 175 -1.51 5.13 -6.07
C ARG A 175 -1.13 6.28 -5.14
N ARG A 176 0.18 6.49 -4.96
CA ARG A 176 0.73 7.53 -4.08
C ARG A 176 0.20 8.95 -4.37
N ASP A 177 -0.10 9.24 -5.62
CA ASP A 177 -0.64 10.51 -6.12
C ASP A 177 -2.17 10.65 -5.98
N GLY A 178 -2.83 9.69 -5.33
CA GLY A 178 -4.29 9.67 -5.18
C GLY A 178 -5.04 9.24 -6.45
N SER A 179 -4.37 8.75 -7.50
CA SER A 179 -5.04 8.25 -8.69
C SER A 179 -5.52 6.80 -8.53
N LEU A 180 -6.78 6.53 -8.90
CA LEU A 180 -7.35 5.19 -8.85
C LEU A 180 -6.77 4.30 -9.96
N ARG A 181 -6.20 3.17 -9.57
CA ARG A 181 -5.68 2.14 -10.47
C ARG A 181 -6.60 0.93 -10.45
N HIS A 182 -6.80 0.35 -11.64
CA HIS A 182 -7.42 -0.97 -11.81
C HIS A 182 -6.37 -1.91 -12.38
N ALA A 183 -6.18 -3.06 -11.73
CA ALA A 183 -5.31 -4.14 -12.18
C ALA A 183 -6.15 -5.40 -12.42
N SER A 184 -6.05 -5.94 -13.63
CA SER A 184 -6.66 -7.20 -14.04
C SER A 184 -5.79 -7.83 -15.13
N HIS A 185 -5.89 -9.14 -15.29
CA HIS A 185 -5.28 -9.85 -16.41
C HIS A 185 -6.40 -10.36 -17.33
N ALA A 186 -6.16 -10.37 -18.64
CA ALA A 186 -7.12 -10.93 -19.58
C ALA A 186 -7.29 -12.42 -19.26
N THR A 187 -8.52 -12.83 -18.93
CA THR A 187 -8.87 -14.18 -18.46
C THR A 187 -8.25 -15.26 -19.34
N GLY A 188 -7.59 -16.22 -18.70
CA GLY A 188 -6.92 -17.33 -19.34
C GLY A 188 -6.69 -18.49 -18.39
N GLY A 189 -7.79 -19.00 -17.80
CA GLY A 189 -7.93 -20.40 -17.36
C GLY A 189 -6.77 -21.03 -16.61
N GLY A 190 -6.51 -20.53 -15.40
CA GLY A 190 -5.71 -21.24 -14.41
C GLY A 190 -6.24 -20.86 -13.04
N GLY A 191 -7.10 -21.70 -12.46
CA GLY A 191 -7.54 -21.48 -11.07
C GLY A 191 -6.34 -21.44 -10.12
N ASP A 192 -6.59 -21.09 -8.86
CA ASP A 192 -5.58 -20.91 -7.79
C ASP A 192 -4.83 -22.19 -7.36
N ALA A 193 -4.60 -23.13 -8.27
CA ALA A 193 -3.95 -24.40 -8.02
C ALA A 193 -2.45 -24.24 -7.68
N GLU A 194 -1.81 -23.16 -8.14
CA GLU A 194 -0.38 -22.92 -7.87
C GLU A 194 -0.19 -22.05 -6.63
N SER A 195 0.26 -22.70 -5.54
CA SER A 195 0.57 -22.07 -4.25
C SER A 195 2.06 -22.06 -3.92
N THR A 196 2.93 -22.44 -4.85
CA THR A 196 4.38 -22.47 -4.64
C THR A 196 4.95 -21.06 -4.57
N PRO A 197 5.95 -20.77 -3.73
CA PRO A 197 6.53 -19.44 -3.67
C PRO A 197 6.99 -18.92 -5.04
N TYR A 198 6.75 -17.64 -5.32
CA TYR A 198 7.28 -16.97 -6.50
C TYR A 198 8.81 -17.04 -6.51
N ARG A 199 9.40 -17.27 -7.67
CA ARG A 199 10.86 -17.18 -7.85
C ARG A 199 11.21 -15.86 -8.50
N CYS A 200 11.89 -14.99 -7.75
CA CYS A 200 12.33 -13.70 -8.24
C CYS A 200 13.77 -13.80 -8.76
N THR A 201 14.00 -13.35 -9.99
CA THR A 201 15.34 -13.25 -10.57
C THR A 201 16.15 -12.12 -9.94
N ALA A 202 17.47 -12.11 -10.11
CA ALA A 202 18.32 -11.01 -9.66
C ALA A 202 17.90 -9.65 -10.24
N ALA A 203 17.54 -9.61 -11.52
CA ALA A 203 17.04 -8.39 -12.16
C ALA A 203 15.73 -7.90 -11.52
N GLN A 204 14.82 -8.81 -11.17
CA GLN A 204 13.58 -8.47 -10.49
C GLN A 204 13.83 -7.93 -9.08
N MET A 205 14.73 -8.56 -8.32
CA MET A 205 15.10 -8.08 -6.99
C MET A 205 15.73 -6.69 -7.04
N GLN A 206 16.66 -6.46 -7.98
CA GLN A 206 17.25 -5.15 -8.20
C GLN A 206 16.19 -4.09 -8.55
N GLN A 207 15.20 -4.45 -9.38
CA GLN A 207 14.13 -3.54 -9.76
C GLN A 207 13.18 -3.25 -8.58
N LEU A 208 12.83 -4.25 -7.76
CA LEU A 208 12.04 -4.06 -6.54
C LEU A 208 12.76 -3.11 -5.56
N GLU A 209 14.05 -3.32 -5.35
CA GLU A 209 14.88 -2.46 -4.50
C GLU A 209 14.91 -1.02 -5.03
N ALA A 210 15.12 -0.85 -6.34
CA ALA A 210 15.15 0.47 -6.98
C ALA A 210 13.80 1.21 -6.84
N LEU A 211 12.67 0.50 -6.93
CA LEU A 211 11.33 1.06 -6.75
C LEU A 211 11.02 1.40 -5.27
N ALA A 212 11.54 0.61 -4.33
CA ALA A 212 11.34 0.82 -2.89
C ALA A 212 12.20 1.96 -2.33
N ARG A 213 13.41 2.17 -2.89
CA ARG A 213 14.40 3.15 -2.39
C ARG A 213 13.81 4.56 -2.27
N PRO A 214 13.03 5.05 -3.27
CA PRO A 214 11.95 6.01 -3.17
C PRO A 214 11.45 6.38 -1.78
N GLY A 215 10.59 5.46 -1.33
CA GLY A 215 9.79 5.57 -0.13
C GLY A 215 10.63 5.38 1.13
N ALA A 216 11.70 4.59 1.06
CA ALA A 216 12.63 4.45 2.20
C ALA A 216 13.31 5.79 2.51
N MET A 217 13.76 6.52 1.49
CA MET A 217 14.34 7.86 1.65
C MET A 217 13.31 8.89 2.10
N LEU A 218 12.09 8.84 1.55
CA LEU A 218 11.00 9.71 2.00
C LEU A 218 10.71 9.49 3.49
N ASN A 219 10.59 8.24 3.92
CA ASN A 219 10.37 7.90 5.32
C ASN A 219 11.52 8.39 6.23
N LEU A 220 12.77 8.28 5.78
CA LEU A 220 13.91 8.82 6.51
C LEU A 220 13.83 10.34 6.67
N VAL A 221 13.51 11.07 5.60
CA VAL A 221 13.35 12.53 5.61
C VAL A 221 12.24 12.93 6.59
N GLN A 222 11.08 12.29 6.48
CA GLN A 222 9.91 12.58 7.33
C GLN A 222 10.17 12.33 8.82
N ASN A 223 10.97 11.33 9.17
CA ASN A 223 11.29 11.01 10.57
C ASN A 223 12.55 11.73 11.09
N SER A 224 13.20 12.55 10.26
CA SER A 224 14.43 13.26 10.63
C SER A 224 14.35 14.77 10.38
N PRO A 225 13.31 15.48 10.89
CA PRO A 225 13.16 16.92 10.65
C PRO A 225 14.31 17.75 11.21
N HIS A 226 15.00 17.26 12.25
CA HIS A 226 16.19 17.88 12.80
C HIS A 226 17.41 17.87 11.85
N ILE A 227 17.40 17.03 10.80
CA ILE A 227 18.46 16.95 9.78
C ILE A 227 18.04 17.69 8.52
N PHE A 228 16.81 17.50 8.06
CA PHE A 228 16.36 17.95 6.74
C PHE A 228 15.44 19.18 6.77
N GLY A 229 14.92 19.56 7.95
CA GLY A 229 13.76 20.45 8.08
C GLY A 229 12.44 19.69 7.95
N ASP A 230 11.34 20.42 8.13
CA ASP A 230 9.99 19.89 8.01
C ASP A 230 9.57 19.79 6.54
N LEU A 231 8.99 18.64 6.16
CA LEU A 231 8.44 18.44 4.82
C LEU A 231 7.09 19.17 4.68
N THR A 232 6.95 20.03 3.68
CA THR A 232 5.77 20.94 3.54
C THR A 232 4.87 20.64 2.34
N GLY A 233 5.32 19.81 1.40
CA GLY A 233 4.53 19.41 0.22
C GLY A 233 3.80 18.07 0.37
N LEU A 234 3.12 17.67 -0.70
CA LEU A 234 2.43 16.38 -0.76
C LEU A 234 3.45 15.22 -0.75
N PRO A 235 3.16 14.09 -0.09
CA PRO A 235 4.02 12.91 -0.11
C PRO A 235 4.40 12.42 -1.52
N SER A 236 3.48 12.51 -2.49
CA SER A 236 3.75 12.16 -3.89
C SER A 236 4.78 13.07 -4.55
N GLN A 237 4.71 14.38 -4.29
CA GLN A 237 5.64 15.38 -4.83
C GLN A 237 7.05 15.16 -4.26
N ALA A 238 7.14 14.93 -2.94
CA ALA A 238 8.41 14.62 -2.29
C ALA A 238 9.00 13.29 -2.80
N TYR A 239 8.17 12.24 -2.91
CA TYR A 239 8.61 10.96 -3.48
C TYR A 239 9.16 11.12 -4.90
N GLU A 240 8.45 11.86 -5.75
CA GLU A 240 8.86 12.07 -7.14
C GLU A 240 10.17 12.87 -7.24
N CYS A 241 10.31 13.92 -6.43
CA CYS A 241 11.55 14.69 -6.32
C CYS A 241 12.74 13.79 -5.90
N ILE A 242 12.55 12.96 -4.86
CA ILE A 242 13.56 11.99 -4.40
C ILE A 242 13.87 10.98 -5.51
N ARG A 243 12.85 10.45 -6.19
CA ARG A 243 13.01 9.48 -7.28
C ARG A 243 13.85 10.07 -8.42
N MET A 244 13.57 11.30 -8.82
CA MET A 244 14.35 12.00 -9.85
C MET A 244 15.80 12.26 -9.40
N ALA A 245 16.01 12.68 -8.15
CA ALA A 245 17.35 12.89 -7.60
C ALA A 245 18.17 11.59 -7.57
N LEU A 246 17.55 10.48 -7.20
CA LEU A 246 18.19 9.16 -7.21
C LEU A 246 18.51 8.66 -8.63
N GLN A 247 17.67 8.99 -9.62
CA GLN A 247 17.92 8.65 -11.02
C GLN A 247 19.04 9.48 -11.66
N ALA A 248 19.30 10.68 -11.16
CA ALA A 248 20.41 11.51 -11.61
C ALA A 248 21.79 10.97 -11.13
N ILE A 249 21.81 10.03 -10.19
CA ILE A 249 23.02 9.34 -9.76
C ILE A 249 23.39 8.31 -10.84
N GLU A 250 24.59 8.42 -11.40
CA GLU A 250 25.03 7.52 -12.47
C GLU A 250 24.92 6.04 -12.08
N PRO A 251 24.28 5.20 -12.93
CA PRO A 251 24.19 3.77 -12.69
C PRO A 251 25.60 3.13 -12.66
N GLY A 252 25.91 2.41 -11.58
CA GLY A 252 27.15 1.64 -11.46
C GLY A 252 28.28 2.32 -10.67
N THR A 253 28.12 3.59 -10.27
CA THR A 253 29.07 4.25 -9.38
C THR A 253 28.67 3.98 -7.92
N PRO A 254 29.54 3.36 -7.09
CA PRO A 254 29.25 3.16 -5.67
C PRO A 254 29.10 4.53 -5.01
N THR A 255 27.85 4.94 -4.83
CA THR A 255 27.51 6.24 -4.27
C THR A 255 27.28 6.05 -2.80
N HIS A 256 28.16 6.66 -1.99
CA HIS A 256 28.04 6.64 -0.54
C HIS A 256 26.70 7.27 -0.13
N ASP A 257 25.99 6.69 0.84
CA ASP A 257 24.64 7.14 1.23
C ASP A 257 24.58 8.64 1.55
N ALA A 258 25.60 9.16 2.23
CA ALA A 258 25.76 10.60 2.49
C ALA A 258 25.69 11.49 1.22
N VAL A 259 26.21 11.04 0.07
CA VAL A 259 26.13 11.77 -1.19
C VAL A 259 24.70 11.76 -1.71
N ALA A 260 24.04 10.60 -1.71
CA ALA A 260 22.64 10.47 -2.11
C ALA A 260 21.73 11.34 -1.23
N LEU A 261 21.93 11.35 0.09
CA LEU A 261 21.16 12.16 1.03
C LEU A 261 21.35 13.66 0.79
N ARG A 262 22.56 14.12 0.48
CA ARG A 262 22.80 15.53 0.13
C ARG A 262 22.10 15.93 -1.16
N LEU A 263 22.15 15.07 -2.18
CA LEU A 263 21.45 15.31 -3.45
C LEU A 263 19.94 15.39 -3.23
N ILE A 264 19.38 14.46 -2.46
CA ILE A 264 17.97 14.46 -2.09
C ILE A 264 17.59 15.74 -1.33
N ALA A 265 18.38 16.12 -0.31
CA ALA A 265 18.11 17.32 0.48
C ALA A 265 18.18 18.59 -0.39
N SER A 266 19.16 18.70 -1.30
CA SER A 266 19.25 19.83 -2.24
C SER A 266 18.04 19.88 -3.15
N ALA A 267 17.66 18.76 -3.77
CA ALA A 267 16.54 18.68 -4.69
C ALA A 267 15.22 19.06 -3.99
N LEU A 268 14.98 18.55 -2.78
CA LEU A 268 13.79 18.88 -2.00
C LEU A 268 13.76 20.37 -1.59
N ASN A 269 14.90 20.95 -1.22
CA ASN A 269 15.00 22.36 -0.87
C ASN A 269 14.79 23.28 -2.10
N GLU A 270 15.40 22.94 -3.25
CA GLU A 270 15.22 23.64 -4.52
C GLU A 270 13.76 23.58 -5.01
N ALA A 271 13.09 22.45 -4.77
CA ALA A 271 11.66 22.28 -5.04
C ALA A 271 10.74 22.99 -4.02
N GLY A 272 11.30 23.60 -2.97
CA GLY A 272 10.53 24.27 -1.90
C GLY A 272 9.73 23.31 -1.02
N LEU A 273 10.12 22.03 -0.97
CA LEU A 273 9.42 20.98 -0.23
C LEU A 273 9.95 20.80 1.21
N LEU A 274 10.99 21.53 1.60
CA LEU A 274 11.55 21.55 2.95
C LEU A 274 11.48 22.95 3.54
N GLN A 275 11.10 23.02 4.82
CA GLN A 275 11.12 24.24 5.61
C GLN A 275 12.00 24.03 6.84
N HIS A 276 13.02 24.87 6.99
CA HIS A 276 13.84 24.87 8.19
C HIS A 276 13.18 25.77 9.25
N ALA A 277 13.13 25.30 10.49
CA ALA A 277 12.75 26.16 11.60
C ALA A 277 13.72 27.34 11.67
N ALA A 278 13.17 28.56 11.70
CA ALA A 278 13.93 29.81 11.80
C ALA A 278 14.62 29.96 13.16
#